data_AF-Q1A362-F1
#
_entry.id   AF-Q1A362-F1
#
_cell.length_a   1.000
_cell.length_b   1.000
_cell.length_c   1.000
_cell.angle_alpha   90.00
_cell.angle_beta   90.00
_cell.angle_gamma   90.00
#
_symmetry.space_group_name_H-M   'P 1'
#
loop_
_entity.id
_entity.type
_entity.pdbx_description
1 polymer ?
#
loop_
_entity_poly.entity_id
_entity_poly.type
_entity_poly.pdbx_seq_one_letter_code
_entity_poly.pdbx_strand_id
1 'polypeptide(L)' 'FPMAFTATMLAWGQIDFASGHSKAGQTSYGHAALKWATDYFLK' A
#
# COMPACT_ATOMS: atom_id res chain seq x y z
N PHE A 1 13.80 9.27 -0.32
CA PHE A 1 13.08 9.67 0.91
C PHE A 1 11.56 9.74 0.76
N PRO A 2 10.95 10.55 -0.14
CA PRO A 2 9.49 10.72 -0.17
C PRO A 2 8.74 9.43 -0.51
N MET A 3 9.28 8.59 -1.38
CA MET A 3 8.66 7.31 -1.75
C MET A 3 8.50 6.35 -0.57
N ALA A 4 9.49 6.29 0.34
CA ALA A 4 9.42 5.40 1.50
C ALA A 4 8.35 5.88 2.48
N PHE A 5 8.26 7.19 2.69
CA PHE A 5 7.18 7.80 3.46
C PHE A 5 5.80 7.48 2.87
N THR A 6 5.62 7.66 1.55
CA THR A 6 4.36 7.34 0.87
C THR A 6 4.00 5.87 0.98
N ALA A 7 4.97 4.96 0.83
CA ALA A 7 4.74 3.52 0.99
C ALA A 7 4.25 3.18 2.40
N THR A 8 4.86 3.75 3.44
CA THR A 8 4.44 3.55 4.83
C THR A 8 3.04 4.09 5.09
N MET A 9 2.72 5.30 4.61
CA MET A 9 1.36 5.87 4.76
C MET A 9 0.30 5.04 4.01
N LEU A 10 0.64 4.55 2.82
CA LEU A 10 -0.26 3.68 2.04
C LEU A 10 -0.51 2.35 2.76
N ALA A 11 0.53 1.77 3.37
CA ALA A 11 0.43 0.53 4.14
C ALA A 11 -0.48 0.71 5.36
N TRP A 12 -0.29 1.80 6.10
CA TRP A 12 -1.12 2.11 7.25
C TRP A 12 -2.59 2.33 6.84
N GLY A 13 -2.85 3.08 5.76
CA GLY A 13 -4.20 3.26 5.24
C GLY A 13 -4.88 1.95 4.83
N GLN A 14 -4.15 1.01 4.24
CA GLN A 14 -4.68 -0.32 3.92
C GLN A 14 -5.08 -1.13 5.16
N ILE A 15 -4.35 -0.98 6.27
CA ILE A 15 -4.64 -1.68 7.52
C ILE A 15 -5.86 -1.05 8.20
N ASP A 16 -5.85 0.27 8.40
CA ASP A 16 -6.93 0.98 9.11
C ASP A 16 -8.26 0.92 8.37
N PHE A 17 -8.24 0.97 7.04
CA PHE A 17 -9.44 0.98 6.20
C PHE A 17 -9.63 -0.31 5.38
N ALA A 18 -9.11 -1.44 5.87
CA ALA A 18 -9.14 -2.73 5.16
C ALA A 18 -10.55 -3.12 4.67
N SER A 19 -11.58 -2.88 5.50
CA SER A 19 -12.97 -3.18 5.15
C SER A 19 -13.52 -2.26 4.05
N GLY A 20 -13.11 -0.99 4.04
CA GLY A 20 -13.46 -0.02 3.00
C GLY A 20 -12.81 -0.35 1.67
N HIS A 21 -11.51 -0.69 1.69
CA HIS A 21 -10.78 -1.11 0.49
C HIS A 21 -11.32 -2.41 -0.09
N SER A 22 -11.71 -3.36 0.76
CA SER A 22 -12.31 -4.63 0.33
C SER A 22 -13.70 -4.44 -0.29
N LYS A 23 -14.55 -3.60 0.31
CA LYS A 23 -15.86 -3.24 -0.26
C LYS A 23 -15.72 -2.47 -1.59
N ALA A 24 -14.70 -1.63 -1.72
CA ALA A 24 -14.41 -0.88 -2.93
C ALA A 24 -13.70 -1.71 -4.02
N GLY A 25 -13.32 -2.97 -3.73
CA GLY A 25 -12.54 -3.80 -4.64
C GLY A 25 -11.13 -3.27 -4.93
N GLN A 26 -10.59 -2.42 -4.05
CA GLN A 26 -9.29 -1.74 -4.24
C GLN A 26 -8.12 -2.42 -3.50
N THR A 27 -8.39 -3.44 -2.70
CA THR A 27 -7.37 -4.14 -1.90
C THR A 27 -6.23 -4.71 -2.75
N SER A 28 -6.56 -5.31 -3.91
CA SER A 28 -5.56 -5.89 -4.81
C SER A 28 -4.62 -4.84 -5.40
N TYR A 29 -5.15 -3.68 -5.80
CA TYR A 29 -4.35 -2.57 -6.32
C TYR A 29 -3.46 -1.96 -5.22
N GLY A 30 -3.99 -1.81 -4.00
CA GLY A 30 -3.21 -1.35 -2.85
C GLY A 30 -2.03 -2.29 -2.54
N HIS A 31 -2.26 -3.60 -2.56
CA HIS A 31 -1.19 -4.60 -2.36
C HIS A 31 -0.16 -4.58 -3.49
N ALA A 32 -0.58 -4.42 -4.75
CA ALA A 32 0.34 -4.34 -5.88
C ALA A 32 1.24 -3.10 -5.81
N ALA A 33 0.68 -1.95 -5.44
CA ALA A 33 1.43 -0.71 -5.23
C ALA A 33 2.46 -0.83 -4.09
N LEU A 34 2.05 -1.42 -2.97
CA LEU A 34 2.95 -1.69 -1.84
C LEU A 34 4.08 -2.64 -2.23
N LYS A 35 3.76 -3.73 -2.94
CA LYS A 35 4.76 -4.69 -3.43
C LYS A 35 5.79 -4.02 -4.34
N TRP A 36 5.34 -3.17 -5.27
CA TRP A 36 6.26 -2.46 -6.16
C TRP A 36 7.20 -1.54 -5.39
N ALA A 37 6.68 -0.80 -4.40
CA ALA A 37 7.49 0.08 -3.56
C ALA A 37 8.49 -0.71 -2.70
N THR A 38 8.08 -1.83 -2.09
CA THR A 38 8.99 -2.67 -1.29
C THR A 38 10.03 -3.37 -2.16
N ASP A 39 9.66 -3.86 -3.35
CA ASP A 39 10.59 -4.46 -4.31
C ASP A 39 11.62 -3.43 -4.81
N TYR A 40 11.26 -2.15 -4.86
CA TYR A 40 12.20 -1.07 -5.16
C TYR A 40 13.19 -0.81 -4.02
N PHE A 41 12.76 -0.89 -2.75
CA PHE A 41 13.66 -0.69 -1.61
C PHE A 41 14.54 -1.90 -1.27
N LEU A 42 14.13 -3.10 -1.68
CA LEU A 42 14.89 -4.34 -1.48
C LEU A 42 15.95 -4.60 -2.55
N LYS A 43 15.95 -3.82 -3.65
CA LYS A 43 16.99 -3.83 -4.69
C LYS A 43 18.14 -2.90 -4.31
#